data_AF-A0A4Q3VXN1-F1
#
_entry.id   AF-A0A4Q3VXN1-F1
#
_cell.length_a   1.000
_cell.length_b   1.000
_cell.length_c   1.000
_cell.angle_alpha   90.00
_cell.angle_beta   90.00
_cell.angle_gamma   90.00
#
_symmetry.space_group_name_H-M   'P 1'
#
loop_
_entity.id
_entity.type
_entity.pdbx_description
1 polymer ?
#
loop_
_entity_poly.entity_id
_entity_poly.type
_entity_poly.pdbx_seq_one_letter_code
_entity_poly.pdbx_strand_id
1 'polypeptide(L)'
;MANLPSTVLGTSDPVDLCKGFALFPALGTIRAGIQTGNSTKSLFNVSPQVLMWRFNANASYGIFMGICGPAYGFRYEAQGSTDNGTLTMNVSDDIAAGGILMGLNLDFQATISVQRLSFEWVWDGWNSHITTSWENAFNVTPEIQVDFIGLILAIILYINDQQEGSSKNQLMSKVGSFAPGLLGSWGFYDQQADQLGDGDGSMTFEPALLIPINLANLVPQLAEINKGLAVIWGGFGVGPQFGISIPTTATVTGFSVDSSQYTNLQWDGGTATGTGGTEIASPKTLGCSIQHRPGMDFQFGVWAQVYALKLFEIGFSEAVDMLQLLGIEPKFGPYDNSVSSPIGGGPNSAVVGARAFLEESDALEVILAPPAVPA
;
A
#
# COMPACT_ATOMS: atom_id res chain seq x y z
N MET A 1 13.65 33.24 14.57
CA MET A 1 12.73 32.10 14.59
C MET A 1 11.41 32.37 13.85
N ALA A 2 11.16 31.63 12.76
CA ALA A 2 9.86 31.57 12.09
C ALA A 2 9.21 30.19 12.30
N ASN A 3 7.94 30.19 12.71
CA ASN A 3 7.17 28.96 12.92
C ASN A 3 6.56 28.47 11.61
N LEU A 4 6.61 27.16 11.40
CA LEU A 4 6.03 26.44 10.28
C LEU A 4 4.84 25.62 10.81
N PRO A 5 3.59 26.06 10.61
CA PRO A 5 2.43 25.26 10.97
C PRO A 5 2.38 23.93 10.19
N SER A 6 1.60 22.96 10.69
CA SER A 6 1.43 21.67 10.01
C SER A 6 1.08 21.86 8.55
N THR A 7 1.90 21.26 7.70
CA THR A 7 1.84 21.36 6.25
C THR A 7 1.97 19.96 5.68
N VAL A 8 1.02 19.53 4.84
CA VAL A 8 1.06 18.22 4.21
C VAL A 8 2.03 18.28 3.02
N LEU A 9 3.10 17.51 3.08
CA LEU A 9 4.03 17.31 1.97
C LEU A 9 3.76 15.95 1.34
N GLY A 10 3.70 15.89 0.02
CA GLY A 10 3.39 14.65 -0.67
C GLY A 10 3.21 14.85 -2.17
N THR A 11 3.11 13.74 -2.89
CA THR A 11 2.68 13.74 -4.30
C THR A 11 1.18 14.03 -4.43
N SER A 12 0.41 13.66 -3.41
CA SER A 12 -1.04 13.86 -3.36
C SER A 12 -1.56 13.62 -1.94
N ASP A 13 -2.74 14.17 -1.66
CA ASP A 13 -3.49 13.88 -0.44
C ASP A 13 -4.96 13.56 -0.79
N PRO A 14 -5.45 12.32 -0.60
CA PRO A 14 -4.71 11.15 -0.13
C PRO A 14 -3.67 10.64 -1.15
N VAL A 15 -2.81 9.69 -0.75
CA VAL A 15 -1.78 9.08 -1.62
C VAL A 15 -2.44 8.44 -2.86
N ASP A 16 -1.96 8.81 -4.05
CA ASP A 16 -2.51 8.46 -5.37
C ASP A 16 -1.34 8.21 -6.33
N LEU A 17 -1.20 6.95 -6.78
CA LEU A 17 -0.11 6.54 -7.68
C LEU A 17 -0.16 7.26 -9.03
N CYS A 18 -1.34 7.63 -9.51
CA CYS A 18 -1.50 8.32 -10.79
C CYS A 18 -0.88 9.74 -10.73
N LYS A 19 -0.74 10.30 -9.53
CA LYS A 19 -0.07 11.59 -9.25
C LYS A 19 1.36 11.42 -8.75
N GLY A 20 1.79 10.20 -8.48
CA GLY A 20 3.12 9.86 -7.97
C GLY A 20 4.28 10.16 -8.92
N PHE A 21 5.48 9.90 -8.43
CA PHE A 21 6.72 9.90 -9.20
C PHE A 21 6.90 8.58 -9.95
N ALA A 22 7.62 8.62 -11.08
CA ALA A 22 7.98 7.40 -11.81
C ALA A 22 8.96 6.56 -10.97
N LEU A 23 8.69 5.26 -10.84
CA LEU A 23 9.69 4.35 -10.25
C LEU A 23 10.94 4.32 -11.12
N PHE A 24 10.77 4.22 -12.43
CA PHE A 24 11.86 4.23 -13.41
C PHE A 24 11.70 5.45 -14.34
N PRO A 25 12.32 6.60 -14.03
CA PRO A 25 12.15 7.84 -14.81
C PRO A 25 12.42 7.67 -16.31
N ALA A 26 13.39 6.83 -16.68
CA ALA A 26 13.72 6.53 -18.08
C ALA A 26 12.57 5.83 -18.84
N LEU A 27 11.77 5.02 -18.16
CA LEU A 27 10.60 4.34 -18.73
C LEU A 27 9.32 5.20 -18.64
N GLY A 28 9.33 6.20 -17.75
CA GLY A 28 8.17 7.02 -17.45
C GLY A 28 7.08 6.27 -16.67
N THR A 29 5.88 6.84 -16.67
CA THR A 29 4.68 6.28 -16.01
C THR A 29 3.52 6.26 -16.97
N ILE A 30 2.73 5.19 -16.96
CA ILE A 30 1.40 5.18 -17.58
C ILE A 30 0.44 5.83 -16.58
N ARG A 31 -0.29 6.85 -17.04
CA ARG A 31 -1.29 7.59 -16.25
C ARG A 31 -2.58 7.68 -17.05
N ALA A 32 -3.29 6.57 -17.10
CA ALA A 32 -4.56 6.43 -17.80
C ALA A 32 -5.61 5.88 -16.83
N GLY A 33 -5.71 6.49 -15.64
CA GLY A 33 -6.66 6.10 -14.63
C GLY A 33 -7.15 7.26 -13.78
N ILE A 34 -8.31 7.05 -13.17
CA ILE A 34 -8.95 7.92 -12.20
C ILE A 34 -9.05 7.12 -10.90
N GLN A 35 -8.36 7.58 -9.87
CA GLN A 35 -8.55 7.10 -8.50
C GLN A 35 -9.47 8.09 -7.78
N THR A 36 -10.74 7.71 -7.60
CA THR A 36 -11.68 8.54 -6.83
C THR A 36 -11.76 8.03 -5.40
N GLY A 37 -10.95 8.64 -4.55
CA GLY A 37 -11.08 8.56 -3.09
C GLY A 37 -10.49 7.29 -2.47
N ASN A 38 -9.29 7.42 -1.90
CA ASN A 38 -8.88 6.61 -0.74
C ASN A 38 -9.58 7.08 0.55
N SER A 39 -10.35 8.17 0.49
CA SER A 39 -11.31 8.50 1.53
C SER A 39 -12.49 7.53 1.39
N THR A 40 -12.39 6.40 2.10
CA THR A 40 -13.48 5.50 2.44
C THR A 40 -14.75 6.30 2.71
N LYS A 41 -15.65 6.41 1.72
CA LYS A 41 -16.95 7.03 1.97
C LYS A 41 -17.72 6.03 2.82
N SER A 42 -17.89 6.37 4.10
CA SER A 42 -18.67 5.58 5.04
C SER A 42 -20.09 5.40 4.48
N LEU A 43 -20.43 4.17 4.10
CA LEU A 43 -21.80 3.75 3.78
C LEU A 43 -22.66 3.84 5.03
N PHE A 44 -22.11 3.36 6.15
CA PHE A 44 -22.69 3.51 7.47
C PHE A 44 -21.60 3.34 8.53
N ASN A 45 -21.75 4.06 9.64
CA ASN A 45 -20.96 3.88 10.84
C ASN A 45 -21.95 3.90 12.01
N VAL A 46 -22.28 2.73 12.54
CA VAL A 46 -23.27 2.56 13.60
C VAL A 46 -22.63 1.86 14.79
N SER A 47 -22.82 2.46 15.98
CA SER A 47 -22.31 1.91 17.24
C SER A 47 -23.45 1.69 18.26
N PRO A 48 -24.49 0.88 17.97
CA PRO A 48 -25.56 0.68 18.95
C PRO A 48 -25.05 -0.07 20.18
N GLN A 49 -25.40 0.44 21.36
CA GLN A 49 -25.16 -0.21 22.64
C GLN A 49 -26.47 -0.79 23.17
N VAL A 50 -26.47 -2.10 23.45
CA VAL A 50 -27.60 -2.81 24.06
C VAL A 50 -27.11 -3.52 25.31
N LEU A 51 -27.52 -3.04 26.48
CA LEU A 51 -27.13 -3.57 27.79
C LEU A 51 -25.60 -3.63 27.96
N MET A 52 -25.06 -4.84 28.15
CA MET A 52 -23.64 -5.17 28.33
C MET A 52 -22.92 -5.44 27.00
N TRP A 53 -23.53 -5.07 25.87
CA TRP A 53 -22.98 -5.32 24.54
C TRP A 53 -22.93 -4.02 23.74
N ARG A 54 -21.79 -3.76 23.10
CA ARG A 54 -21.60 -2.66 22.15
C ARG A 54 -21.26 -3.25 20.80
N PHE A 55 -22.07 -2.93 19.81
CA PHE A 55 -21.85 -3.36 18.43
C PHE A 55 -21.29 -2.15 17.69
N ASN A 56 -20.16 -2.27 17.01
CA ASN A 56 -19.70 -1.27 16.06
C ASN A 56 -19.70 -1.91 14.68
N ALA A 57 -20.39 -1.29 13.73
CA ALA A 57 -20.39 -1.69 12.34
C ALA A 57 -20.05 -0.47 11.48
N ASN A 58 -18.91 -0.53 10.79
CA ASN A 58 -18.49 0.44 9.79
C ASN A 58 -18.52 -0.27 8.43
N ALA A 59 -19.00 0.40 7.38
CA ALA A 59 -18.73 -0.01 6.01
C ALA A 59 -18.34 1.19 5.17
N SER A 60 -17.41 0.99 4.24
CA SER A 60 -16.88 2.00 3.34
C SER A 60 -16.60 1.45 1.96
N TYR A 61 -16.60 2.34 0.96
CA TYR A 61 -16.21 1.97 -0.40
C TYR A 61 -15.17 2.91 -1.04
N GLY A 62 -14.34 2.37 -1.93
CA GLY A 62 -13.39 3.06 -2.80
C GLY A 62 -13.59 2.66 -4.27
N ILE A 63 -13.24 3.55 -5.21
CA ILE A 63 -13.31 3.25 -6.67
C ILE A 63 -12.00 3.63 -7.35
N PHE A 64 -11.36 2.65 -7.98
CA PHE A 64 -10.25 2.85 -8.92
C PHE A 64 -10.69 2.42 -10.33
N MET A 65 -10.34 3.20 -11.36
CA MET A 65 -10.56 2.83 -12.75
C MET A 65 -9.39 3.28 -13.63
N GLY A 66 -8.68 2.34 -14.25
CA GLY A 66 -7.67 2.61 -15.28
C GLY A 66 -6.32 1.98 -15.01
N ILE A 67 -5.23 2.59 -15.52
CA ILE A 67 -3.85 2.13 -15.35
C ILE A 67 -2.99 3.26 -14.79
N CYS A 68 -2.32 3.03 -13.67
CA CYS A 68 -1.39 3.96 -13.03
C CYS A 68 -0.11 3.23 -12.60
N GLY A 69 1.05 3.70 -13.07
CA GLY A 69 2.37 3.17 -12.71
C GLY A 69 3.25 2.80 -13.92
N PRO A 70 4.47 2.28 -13.71
CA PRO A 70 5.12 2.02 -12.42
C PRO A 70 5.49 3.33 -11.71
N ALA A 71 4.87 3.58 -10.57
CA ALA A 71 4.98 4.85 -9.85
C ALA A 71 5.00 4.63 -8.35
N TYR A 72 5.42 5.65 -7.61
CA TYR A 72 5.21 5.72 -6.16
C TYR A 72 4.70 7.09 -5.75
N GLY A 73 3.83 7.11 -4.76
CA GLY A 73 3.34 8.30 -4.11
C GLY A 73 3.63 8.24 -2.62
N PHE A 74 3.68 9.41 -2.01
CA PHE A 74 3.80 9.50 -0.56
C PHE A 74 3.08 10.75 -0.06
N ARG A 75 2.79 10.77 1.24
CA ARG A 75 2.41 11.96 1.98
C ARG A 75 2.99 11.87 3.39
N TYR A 76 3.17 13.01 4.04
CA TYR A 76 3.35 13.13 5.48
C TYR A 76 3.02 14.55 5.92
N GLU A 77 2.68 14.72 7.19
CA GLU A 77 2.53 16.04 7.82
C GLU A 77 3.86 16.50 8.36
N ALA A 78 4.23 17.75 8.09
CA ALA A 78 5.46 18.35 8.59
C ALA A 78 5.14 19.68 9.29
N GLN A 79 5.55 19.80 10.56
CA GLN A 79 5.41 21.01 11.37
C GLN A 79 6.72 21.34 12.07
N GLY A 80 7.06 22.61 12.26
CA GLY A 80 8.37 22.92 12.82
C GLY A 80 8.70 24.39 12.90
N SER A 81 10.00 24.70 12.86
CA SER A 81 10.48 26.07 12.86
C SER A 81 11.84 26.19 12.18
N THR A 82 12.15 27.41 11.75
CA THR A 82 13.48 27.79 11.27
C THR A 82 14.09 28.83 12.20
N ASP A 83 15.35 28.67 12.55
CA ASP A 83 16.10 29.63 13.35
C ASP A 83 17.58 29.63 12.96
N ASN A 84 18.14 30.80 12.63
CA ASN A 84 19.58 30.98 12.37
C ASN A 84 20.18 29.96 11.38
N GLY A 85 19.44 29.61 10.33
CA GLY A 85 19.88 28.66 9.29
C GLY A 85 19.82 27.19 9.67
N THR A 86 19.18 26.88 10.80
CA THR A 86 18.76 25.54 11.19
C THR A 86 17.25 25.41 10.99
N LEU A 87 16.82 24.25 10.51
CA LEU A 87 15.43 23.83 10.40
C LEU A 87 15.21 22.65 11.34
N THR A 88 14.14 22.68 12.12
CA THR A 88 13.68 21.51 12.89
C THR A 88 12.24 21.24 12.51
N MET A 89 11.97 20.03 12.02
CA MET A 89 10.66 19.56 11.57
C MET A 89 10.27 18.30 12.33
N ASN A 90 9.09 18.30 12.92
CA ASN A 90 8.41 17.09 13.36
C ASN A 90 7.56 16.58 12.21
N VAL A 91 7.69 15.31 11.90
CA VAL A 91 6.97 14.60 10.85
C VAL A 91 6.03 13.56 11.47
N SER A 92 4.81 13.47 10.95
CA SER A 92 3.80 12.49 11.37
C SER A 92 2.92 12.08 10.20
N ASP A 93 2.08 11.07 10.44
CA ASP A 93 1.04 10.60 9.52
C ASP A 93 1.57 10.25 8.11
N ASP A 94 2.79 9.70 8.07
CA ASP A 94 3.46 9.36 6.84
C ASP A 94 2.90 8.08 6.23
N ILE A 95 2.66 8.13 4.92
CA ILE A 95 2.22 7.00 4.11
C ILE A 95 2.99 7.05 2.81
N ALA A 96 3.59 5.93 2.43
CA ALA A 96 4.16 5.71 1.10
C ALA A 96 3.47 4.54 0.42
N ALA A 97 3.27 4.65 -0.89
CA ALA A 97 2.75 3.56 -1.68
C ALA A 97 3.41 3.52 -3.04
N GLY A 98 3.64 2.32 -3.57
CA GLY A 98 4.27 2.15 -4.87
C GLY A 98 3.73 0.97 -5.64
N GLY A 99 3.99 0.97 -6.94
CA GLY A 99 3.69 -0.16 -7.82
C GLY A 99 3.00 0.22 -9.13
N ILE A 100 2.26 -0.74 -9.66
CA ILE A 100 1.37 -0.59 -10.81
C ILE A 100 -0.03 -0.98 -10.37
N LEU A 101 -1.01 -0.14 -10.65
CA LEU A 101 -2.42 -0.45 -10.52
C LEU A 101 -3.04 -0.46 -11.91
N MET A 102 -3.62 -1.58 -12.33
CA MET A 102 -4.48 -1.69 -13.51
C MET A 102 -5.79 -2.33 -13.11
N GLY A 103 -6.91 -1.71 -13.50
CA GLY A 103 -8.21 -2.35 -13.40
C GLY A 103 -9.33 -1.40 -13.02
N LEU A 104 -10.46 -2.01 -12.68
CA LEU A 104 -11.60 -1.35 -12.08
C LEU A 104 -11.82 -2.00 -10.73
N ASN A 105 -11.37 -1.36 -9.65
CA ASN A 105 -11.55 -1.88 -8.30
C ASN A 105 -12.68 -1.11 -7.60
N LEU A 106 -13.65 -1.86 -7.06
CA LEU A 106 -14.57 -1.38 -6.03
C LEU A 106 -14.17 -2.03 -4.72
N ASP A 107 -13.41 -1.32 -3.90
CA ASP A 107 -13.05 -1.78 -2.57
C ASP A 107 -14.25 -1.58 -1.66
N PHE A 108 -14.81 -2.63 -1.08
CA PHE A 108 -15.77 -2.53 0.01
C PHE A 108 -15.13 -3.09 1.28
N GLN A 109 -14.87 -2.22 2.25
CA GLN A 109 -14.44 -2.64 3.58
C GLN A 109 -15.63 -2.56 4.52
N ALA A 110 -15.90 -3.60 5.27
CA ALA A 110 -16.74 -3.49 6.46
C ALA A 110 -15.94 -3.93 7.68
N THR A 111 -16.19 -3.31 8.83
CA THR A 111 -15.66 -3.72 10.13
C THR A 111 -16.85 -3.93 11.04
N ILE A 112 -17.02 -5.15 11.55
CA ILE A 112 -18.05 -5.49 12.52
C ILE A 112 -17.34 -5.96 13.79
N SER A 113 -17.40 -5.14 14.84
CA SER A 113 -16.92 -5.52 16.16
C SER A 113 -18.08 -5.59 17.15
N VAL A 114 -18.01 -6.59 18.02
CA VAL A 114 -18.94 -6.78 19.14
C VAL A 114 -18.11 -6.81 20.41
N GLN A 115 -18.37 -5.86 21.28
CA GLN A 115 -17.71 -5.70 22.56
C GLN A 115 -18.66 -6.12 23.68
N ARG A 116 -18.16 -6.88 24.64
CA ARG A 116 -18.87 -7.23 25.88
C ARG A 116 -18.35 -6.37 27.02
N LEU A 117 -19.23 -6.00 27.93
CA LEU A 117 -18.88 -5.31 29.17
C LEU A 117 -18.32 -6.35 30.14
N SER A 118 -17.03 -6.25 30.44
CA SER A 118 -16.33 -7.02 31.45
C SER A 118 -16.38 -6.29 32.79
N PHE A 119 -16.54 -7.05 33.86
CA PHE A 119 -16.57 -6.56 35.23
C PHE A 119 -15.38 -7.14 35.98
N GLU A 120 -14.47 -6.27 36.38
CA GLU A 120 -13.33 -6.67 37.20
C GLU A 120 -13.50 -6.08 38.60
N TRP A 121 -13.41 -6.95 39.61
CA TRP A 121 -13.41 -6.52 40.99
C TRP A 121 -11.96 -6.22 41.41
N VAL A 122 -11.65 -4.95 41.61
CA VAL A 122 -10.32 -4.51 42.05
C VAL A 122 -10.27 -4.54 43.57
N TRP A 123 -9.39 -5.38 44.12
CA TRP A 123 -9.24 -5.57 45.56
C TRP A 123 -8.17 -4.64 46.14
N ASP A 124 -8.58 -3.43 46.53
CA ASP A 124 -7.71 -2.37 47.12
C ASP A 124 -8.04 -2.10 48.60
N GLY A 125 -8.40 -3.14 49.35
CA GLY A 125 -8.76 -3.02 50.76
C GLY A 125 -10.08 -2.23 50.94
N TRP A 126 -10.05 -1.12 51.70
CA TRP A 126 -11.25 -0.31 51.98
C TRP A 126 -11.79 0.45 50.76
N ASN A 127 -10.99 0.58 49.69
CA ASN A 127 -11.36 1.24 48.43
C ASN A 127 -11.60 0.23 47.29
N SER A 128 -11.97 -1.00 47.63
CA SER A 128 -12.31 -2.01 46.62
C SER A 128 -13.51 -1.55 45.79
N HIS A 129 -13.40 -1.62 44.47
CA HIS A 129 -14.41 -1.13 43.54
C HIS A 129 -14.53 -2.06 42.33
N ILE A 130 -15.64 -1.91 41.61
CA ILE A 130 -15.87 -2.58 40.34
C ILE A 130 -15.38 -1.65 39.24
N THR A 131 -14.43 -2.12 38.45
CA THR A 131 -14.02 -1.47 37.21
C THR A 131 -14.69 -2.18 36.05
N THR A 132 -15.19 -1.40 35.10
CA THR A 132 -15.81 -1.92 33.88
C THR A 132 -14.95 -1.60 32.67
N SER A 133 -14.73 -2.60 31.82
CA SER A 133 -14.01 -2.44 30.55
C SER A 133 -14.79 -3.10 29.43
N TRP A 134 -14.68 -2.57 28.22
CA TRP A 134 -15.27 -3.19 27.02
C TRP A 134 -14.24 -4.11 26.40
N GLU A 135 -14.50 -5.41 26.41
CA GLU A 135 -13.65 -6.42 25.79
C GLU A 135 -14.23 -6.82 24.44
N ASN A 136 -13.40 -6.93 23.40
CA ASN A 136 -13.83 -7.44 22.11
C ASN A 136 -14.22 -8.92 22.25
N ALA A 137 -15.51 -9.23 22.09
CA ALA A 137 -16.00 -10.61 22.02
C ALA A 137 -15.83 -11.20 20.62
N PHE A 138 -15.91 -10.34 19.59
CA PHE A 138 -15.79 -10.72 18.19
C PHE A 138 -15.39 -9.50 17.36
N ASN A 139 -14.47 -9.67 16.42
CA ASN A 139 -14.10 -8.63 15.47
C ASN A 139 -13.86 -9.30 14.10
N VAL A 140 -14.61 -8.89 13.08
CA VAL A 140 -14.43 -9.37 11.71
C VAL A 140 -14.47 -8.19 10.76
N THR A 141 -13.49 -8.17 9.88
CA THR A 141 -13.34 -7.14 8.85
C THR A 141 -13.45 -7.82 7.49
N PRO A 142 -14.68 -8.10 6.98
CA PRO A 142 -14.78 -8.68 5.65
C PRO A 142 -14.37 -7.63 4.62
N GLU A 143 -13.42 -8.01 3.77
CA GLU A 143 -13.03 -7.25 2.59
C GLU A 143 -13.74 -7.86 1.39
N ILE A 144 -14.62 -7.08 0.73
CA ILE A 144 -15.31 -7.50 -0.47
C ILE A 144 -14.68 -6.76 -1.63
N GLN A 145 -13.81 -7.44 -2.36
CA GLN A 145 -13.30 -6.98 -3.64
C GLN A 145 -14.20 -7.53 -4.74
N VAL A 146 -14.84 -6.64 -5.50
CA VAL A 146 -15.69 -7.07 -6.62
C VAL A 146 -14.87 -7.08 -7.90
N ASP A 147 -14.66 -8.28 -8.44
CA ASP A 147 -13.98 -8.49 -9.71
C ASP A 147 -14.87 -8.13 -10.91
N PHE A 148 -14.86 -6.85 -11.29
CA PHE A 148 -15.64 -6.38 -12.44
C PHE A 148 -15.07 -6.81 -13.78
N ILE A 149 -13.77 -7.08 -13.92
CA ILE A 149 -13.21 -7.58 -15.18
C ILE A 149 -13.65 -9.03 -15.38
N GLY A 150 -13.61 -9.86 -14.34
CA GLY A 150 -14.18 -11.20 -14.33
C GLY A 150 -15.68 -11.18 -14.59
N LEU A 151 -16.43 -10.24 -14.01
CA LEU A 151 -17.85 -10.06 -14.30
C LEU A 151 -18.10 -9.65 -15.76
N ILE A 152 -17.34 -8.69 -16.29
CA ILE A 152 -17.44 -8.21 -17.67
C ILE A 152 -17.03 -9.33 -18.64
N LEU A 153 -15.94 -10.05 -18.39
CA LEU A 153 -15.52 -11.21 -19.17
C LEU A 153 -16.55 -12.33 -19.09
N ALA A 154 -17.15 -12.60 -17.92
CA ALA A 154 -18.22 -13.57 -17.78
C ALA A 154 -19.47 -13.15 -18.58
N ILE A 155 -19.83 -11.87 -18.57
CA ILE A 155 -20.93 -11.32 -19.37
C ILE A 155 -20.60 -11.39 -20.87
N ILE A 156 -19.38 -11.03 -21.29
CA ILE A 156 -18.94 -11.11 -22.70
C ILE A 156 -18.88 -12.55 -23.18
N LEU A 157 -18.33 -13.47 -22.37
CA LEU A 157 -18.31 -14.91 -22.66
C LEU A 157 -19.72 -15.47 -22.69
N TYR A 158 -20.61 -15.05 -21.79
CA TYR A 158 -22.03 -15.45 -21.81
C TYR A 158 -22.75 -14.92 -23.06
N ILE A 159 -22.51 -13.67 -23.47
CA ILE A 159 -23.07 -13.10 -24.70
C ILE A 159 -22.50 -13.79 -25.95
N ASN A 160 -21.22 -14.15 -25.95
CA ASN A 160 -20.56 -14.86 -27.04
C ASN A 160 -20.97 -16.34 -27.11
N ASP A 161 -21.19 -17.02 -25.98
CA ASP A 161 -21.70 -18.40 -25.93
C ASP A 161 -23.17 -18.48 -26.37
N GLN A 162 -23.93 -17.39 -26.20
CA GLN A 162 -25.29 -17.24 -26.74
C GLN A 162 -25.30 -16.99 -28.26
N GLN A 163 -24.17 -16.63 -28.87
CA GLN A 163 -24.03 -16.57 -30.34
C GLN A 163 -23.58 -17.93 -30.86
N GLU A 164 -24.56 -18.79 -31.16
CA GLU A 164 -24.36 -20.09 -31.81
C GLU A 164 -23.40 -19.98 -33.01
N GLY A 165 -22.23 -20.63 -32.92
CA GLY A 165 -21.41 -20.96 -34.09
C GLY A 165 -19.94 -20.53 -34.08
N SER A 166 -19.48 -19.72 -33.12
CA SER A 166 -18.04 -19.39 -33.05
C SER A 166 -17.27 -20.40 -32.21
N SER A 167 -16.47 -21.20 -32.93
CA SER A 167 -15.46 -22.16 -32.48
C SER A 167 -14.90 -21.95 -31.05
N LYS A 168 -15.07 -23.00 -30.23
CA LYS A 168 -14.51 -23.24 -28.88
C LYS A 168 -12.97 -23.27 -28.81
N ASN A 169 -12.29 -22.29 -29.39
CA ASN A 169 -10.84 -22.21 -29.48
C ASN A 169 -10.32 -20.78 -29.22
N GLN A 170 -10.95 -20.05 -28.29
CA GLN A 170 -10.36 -18.83 -27.78
C GLN A 170 -9.34 -19.22 -26.70
N LEU A 171 -8.07 -18.87 -26.92
CA LEU A 171 -6.94 -19.09 -26.00
C LEU A 171 -7.28 -18.74 -24.53
N MET A 172 -8.23 -17.83 -24.30
CA MET A 172 -8.69 -17.39 -22.98
C MET A 172 -9.51 -18.43 -22.20
N SER A 173 -10.20 -19.39 -22.85
CA SER A 173 -10.93 -20.45 -22.11
C SER A 173 -10.01 -21.51 -21.52
N LYS A 174 -8.76 -21.58 -22.02
CA LYS A 174 -7.73 -22.50 -21.52
C LYS A 174 -6.93 -21.95 -20.34
N VAL A 175 -7.12 -20.68 -19.99
CA VAL A 175 -6.50 -20.06 -18.80
C VAL A 175 -7.47 -20.00 -17.61
N GLY A 176 -8.53 -20.81 -17.65
CA GLY A 176 -9.65 -20.84 -16.70
C GLY A 176 -9.34 -21.40 -15.30
N SER A 177 -8.09 -21.33 -14.83
CA SER A 177 -7.73 -21.69 -13.47
C SER A 177 -6.87 -20.63 -12.78
N PHE A 178 -7.13 -19.35 -13.06
CA PHE A 178 -6.72 -18.30 -12.13
C PHE A 178 -7.60 -18.38 -10.88
N ALA A 179 -7.00 -18.28 -9.69
CA ALA A 179 -7.75 -18.28 -8.44
C ALA A 179 -8.78 -17.13 -8.45
N PRO A 180 -10.00 -17.33 -7.92
CA PRO A 180 -10.92 -16.22 -7.67
C PRO A 180 -10.18 -15.18 -6.80
N GLY A 181 -10.01 -13.97 -7.32
CA GLY A 181 -9.19 -12.91 -6.72
C GLY A 181 -8.12 -12.31 -7.65
N LEU A 182 -7.63 -13.07 -8.64
CA LEU A 182 -6.57 -12.64 -9.57
C LEU A 182 -7.02 -11.74 -10.73
N LEU A 183 -8.33 -11.47 -10.85
CA LEU A 183 -8.92 -10.84 -12.04
C LEU A 183 -9.48 -9.43 -11.76
N GLY A 184 -9.67 -9.02 -10.50
CA GLY A 184 -10.32 -7.74 -10.15
C GLY A 184 -9.46 -6.49 -10.35
N SER A 185 -8.16 -6.60 -10.17
CA SER A 185 -7.18 -5.57 -10.51
C SER A 185 -5.83 -6.23 -10.73
N TRP A 186 -5.28 -6.10 -11.93
CA TRP A 186 -3.90 -6.51 -12.19
C TRP A 186 -2.99 -5.40 -11.69
N GLY A 187 -2.33 -5.63 -10.57
CA GLY A 187 -1.39 -4.67 -10.03
C GLY A 187 -0.53 -5.33 -8.98
N PHE A 188 0.74 -4.95 -8.93
CA PHE A 188 1.57 -5.17 -7.77
C PHE A 188 1.67 -3.83 -7.09
N TYR A 189 1.09 -3.73 -5.90
CA TYR A 189 0.94 -2.51 -5.11
C TYR A 189 1.32 -2.85 -3.69
N ASP A 190 2.07 -1.97 -3.06
CA ASP A 190 2.33 -2.02 -1.64
C ASP A 190 2.18 -0.63 -1.05
N GLN A 191 1.72 -0.58 0.19
CA GLN A 191 1.51 0.64 0.95
C GLN A 191 1.97 0.43 2.38
N GLN A 192 2.81 1.33 2.85
CA GLN A 192 3.34 1.34 4.20
C GLN A 192 3.07 2.70 4.86
N ALA A 193 2.97 2.70 6.18
CA ALA A 193 2.74 3.89 6.98
C ALA A 193 3.67 3.91 8.19
N ASP A 194 3.86 5.09 8.77
CA ASP A 194 4.61 5.31 10.01
C ASP A 194 6.08 4.83 9.92
N GLN A 195 6.72 5.00 8.76
CA GLN A 195 8.10 4.56 8.51
C GLN A 195 9.11 5.70 8.59
N LEU A 196 8.72 6.94 8.30
CA LEU A 196 9.69 8.01 8.11
C LEU A 196 10.53 8.31 9.37
N GLY A 197 9.88 8.27 10.54
CA GLY A 197 10.55 8.51 11.81
C GLY A 197 11.48 7.39 12.24
N ASP A 198 11.01 6.14 12.17
CA ASP A 198 11.78 4.95 12.57
C ASP A 198 12.82 4.54 11.52
N GLY A 199 12.61 4.94 10.27
CA GLY A 199 13.46 4.64 9.11
C GLY A 199 14.51 5.70 8.79
N ASP A 200 14.85 6.57 9.75
CA ASP A 200 15.83 7.66 9.58
C ASP A 200 15.58 8.52 8.32
N GLY A 201 14.32 8.90 8.10
CA GLY A 201 13.90 9.68 6.94
C GLY A 201 13.59 8.87 5.69
N SER A 202 13.55 7.54 5.78
CA SER A 202 13.28 6.64 4.67
C SER A 202 11.92 5.98 4.77
N MET A 203 11.25 5.82 3.63
CA MET A 203 10.05 5.02 3.43
C MET A 203 10.40 3.87 2.50
N THR A 204 9.97 2.66 2.84
CA THR A 204 10.22 1.44 2.06
C THR A 204 8.91 0.77 1.73
N PHE A 205 8.72 0.46 0.46
CA PHE A 205 7.56 -0.27 -0.02
C PHE A 205 8.01 -1.32 -1.05
N GLU A 206 7.35 -2.47 -1.03
CA GLU A 206 7.72 -3.63 -1.83
C GLU A 206 6.53 -4.16 -2.64
N PRO A 207 6.19 -3.49 -3.74
CA PRO A 207 5.15 -3.96 -4.62
C PRO A 207 5.62 -5.25 -5.30
N ALA A 208 4.91 -6.35 -5.06
CA ALA A 208 5.21 -7.68 -5.57
C ALA A 208 4.06 -8.27 -6.40
N LEU A 209 4.40 -8.88 -7.54
CA LEU A 209 3.48 -9.66 -8.35
C LEU A 209 3.72 -11.13 -8.09
N LEU A 210 2.87 -11.76 -7.29
CA LEU A 210 2.93 -13.18 -6.99
C LEU A 210 1.92 -13.96 -7.83
N ILE A 211 2.42 -14.96 -8.57
CA ILE A 211 1.62 -15.86 -9.38
C ILE A 211 1.47 -17.19 -8.62
N PRO A 212 0.31 -17.46 -8.01
CA PRO A 212 0.07 -18.72 -7.32
C PRO A 212 -0.13 -19.87 -8.31
N ILE A 213 0.49 -21.01 -8.03
CA ILE A 213 0.21 -22.29 -8.70
C ILE A 213 -0.67 -23.12 -7.78
N ASN A 214 -1.93 -23.33 -8.16
CA ASN A 214 -2.85 -24.11 -7.33
C ASN A 214 -2.63 -25.62 -7.53
N LEU A 215 -2.10 -26.28 -6.50
CA LEU A 215 -1.89 -27.72 -6.46
C LEU A 215 -3.12 -28.50 -5.94
N ALA A 216 -4.13 -27.82 -5.39
CA ALA A 216 -5.32 -28.49 -4.83
C ALA A 216 -6.06 -29.36 -5.87
N ASN A 217 -6.00 -28.98 -7.14
CA ASN A 217 -6.61 -29.75 -8.24
C ASN A 217 -5.70 -30.86 -8.79
N LEU A 218 -4.41 -30.85 -8.44
CA LEU A 218 -3.42 -31.82 -8.92
C LEU A 218 -3.25 -32.99 -7.94
N VAL A 219 -3.50 -32.77 -6.65
CA VAL A 219 -3.44 -33.81 -5.62
C VAL A 219 -4.85 -34.38 -5.37
N PRO A 220 -5.12 -35.67 -5.66
CA PRO A 220 -6.47 -36.23 -5.57
C PRO A 220 -7.14 -36.04 -4.21
N GLN A 221 -6.37 -36.10 -3.12
CA GLN A 221 -6.88 -35.93 -1.74
C GLN A 221 -7.37 -34.50 -1.49
N LEU A 222 -6.67 -33.49 -2.03
CA LEU A 222 -7.06 -32.09 -1.91
C LEU A 222 -8.23 -31.75 -2.84
N ALA A 223 -8.32 -32.42 -4.00
CA ALA A 223 -9.42 -32.26 -4.92
C ALA A 223 -10.77 -32.70 -4.30
N GLU A 224 -10.77 -33.74 -3.46
CA GLU A 224 -11.98 -34.16 -2.73
C GLU A 224 -12.41 -33.14 -1.65
N ILE A 225 -11.45 -32.52 -0.96
CA ILE A 225 -11.74 -31.41 -0.03
C ILE A 225 -12.35 -30.23 -0.79
N ASN A 226 -11.77 -29.88 -1.94
CA ASN A 226 -12.28 -28.80 -2.79
C ASN A 226 -13.70 -29.09 -3.30
N LYS A 227 -14.01 -30.33 -3.68
CA LYS A 227 -15.37 -30.77 -4.05
C LYS A 227 -16.35 -30.66 -2.88
N GLY A 228 -15.92 -30.99 -1.67
CA GLY A 228 -16.74 -30.83 -0.46
C GLY A 228 -17.08 -29.37 -0.19
N LEU A 229 -16.09 -28.48 -0.32
CA LEU A 229 -16.28 -27.04 -0.15
C LEU A 229 -17.12 -26.42 -1.27
N ALA A 230 -17.08 -26.96 -2.49
CA ALA A 230 -17.90 -26.49 -3.60
C ALA A 230 -19.41 -26.55 -3.32
N VAL A 231 -19.87 -27.45 -2.43
CA VAL A 231 -21.28 -27.55 -2.02
C VAL A 231 -21.78 -26.27 -1.34
N ILE A 232 -20.91 -25.60 -0.59
CA ILE A 232 -21.20 -24.30 0.05
C ILE A 232 -20.68 -23.12 -0.77
N TRP A 233 -20.51 -23.31 -2.08
CA TRP A 233 -19.88 -22.35 -3.00
C TRP A 233 -18.50 -21.87 -2.51
N GLY A 234 -17.81 -22.74 -1.78
CA GLY A 234 -16.46 -22.53 -1.33
C GLY A 234 -15.44 -23.20 -2.24
N GLY A 235 -14.18 -23.07 -1.85
CA GLY A 235 -13.07 -23.73 -2.49
C GLY A 235 -11.81 -23.60 -1.66
N PHE A 236 -10.81 -24.36 -2.08
CA PHE A 236 -9.50 -24.41 -1.45
C PHE A 236 -8.41 -24.32 -2.50
N GLY A 237 -7.43 -23.47 -2.24
CA GLY A 237 -6.21 -23.34 -2.99
C GLY A 237 -5.00 -23.52 -2.08
N VAL A 238 -3.99 -24.22 -2.56
CA VAL A 238 -2.69 -24.29 -1.90
C VAL A 238 -1.62 -24.58 -2.93
N GLY A 239 -0.44 -24.01 -2.75
CA GLY A 239 0.71 -24.38 -3.56
C GLY A 239 1.84 -23.39 -3.48
N PRO A 240 2.85 -23.53 -4.35
CA PRO A 240 3.90 -22.54 -4.47
C PRO A 240 3.36 -21.31 -5.19
N GLN A 241 4.05 -20.19 -4.98
CA GLN A 241 3.89 -18.97 -5.75
C GLN A 241 5.24 -18.46 -6.21
N PHE A 242 5.26 -17.85 -7.38
CA PHE A 242 6.46 -17.29 -7.99
C PHE A 242 6.16 -15.87 -8.42
N GLY A 243 7.10 -14.97 -8.24
CA GLY A 243 6.85 -13.58 -8.55
C GLY A 243 8.08 -12.75 -8.77
N ILE A 244 7.81 -11.46 -8.97
CA ILE A 244 8.81 -10.42 -9.06
C ILE A 244 8.39 -9.32 -8.09
N SER A 245 9.32 -8.83 -7.28
CA SER A 245 9.13 -7.65 -6.44
C SER A 245 10.01 -6.50 -6.89
N ILE A 246 9.56 -5.27 -6.61
CA ILE A 246 10.32 -4.03 -6.87
C ILE A 246 10.52 -3.32 -5.52
N PRO A 247 11.35 -3.87 -4.62
CA PRO A 247 11.61 -3.26 -3.32
C PRO A 247 12.19 -1.87 -3.55
N THR A 248 11.54 -0.84 -3.01
CA THR A 248 11.92 0.55 -3.28
C THR A 248 12.10 1.29 -1.97
N THR A 249 13.22 1.98 -1.84
CA THR A 249 13.47 2.92 -0.74
C THR A 249 13.40 4.34 -1.25
N ALA A 250 12.59 5.18 -0.61
CA ALA A 250 12.51 6.62 -0.86
C ALA A 250 12.95 7.37 0.41
N THR A 251 14.03 8.13 0.33
CA THR A 251 14.64 8.84 1.45
C THR A 251 14.48 10.35 1.27
N VAL A 252 13.99 11.04 2.30
CA VAL A 252 13.96 12.50 2.35
C VAL A 252 15.38 13.01 2.55
N THR A 253 15.92 13.72 1.56
CA THR A 253 17.32 14.19 1.54
C THR A 253 17.46 15.66 1.93
N GLY A 254 16.37 16.42 1.89
CA GLY A 254 16.38 17.83 2.24
C GLY A 254 14.99 18.44 2.33
N PHE A 255 14.91 19.59 2.96
CA PHE A 255 13.70 20.43 3.02
C PHE A 255 13.98 21.78 2.39
N SER A 256 12.97 22.38 1.78
CA SER A 256 13.04 23.74 1.26
C SER A 256 11.97 24.62 1.89
N VAL A 257 12.34 25.79 2.38
CA VAL A 257 11.39 26.82 2.81
C VAL A 257 11.53 27.99 1.85
N ASP A 258 10.51 28.27 1.06
CA ASP A 258 10.59 29.12 -0.14
C ASP A 258 11.82 28.78 -1.01
N SER A 259 12.77 29.71 -1.18
CA SER A 259 14.02 29.48 -1.92
C SER A 259 15.20 29.02 -1.06
N SER A 260 14.99 28.84 0.25
CA SER A 260 16.01 28.44 1.21
C SER A 260 16.06 26.91 1.32
N GLN A 261 17.23 26.32 1.19
CA GLN A 261 17.43 24.87 1.19
C GLN A 261 18.11 24.43 2.49
N TYR A 262 17.55 23.40 3.13
CA TYR A 262 18.07 22.77 4.32
C TYR A 262 18.45 21.33 3.98
N THR A 263 19.73 21.02 4.14
CA THR A 263 20.34 19.72 3.80
C THR A 263 21.03 19.15 5.04
N ASN A 264 21.74 18.03 4.89
CA ASN A 264 22.40 17.32 6.00
C ASN A 264 21.40 16.97 7.10
N LEU A 265 20.28 16.37 6.70
CA LEU A 265 19.22 16.00 7.63
C LEU A 265 19.74 14.98 8.65
N GLN A 266 19.50 15.27 9.92
CA GLN A 266 19.67 14.34 11.03
C GLN A 266 18.29 13.97 11.55
N TRP A 267 18.03 12.68 11.61
CA TRP A 267 16.77 12.13 12.11
C TRP A 267 16.96 11.63 13.53
N ASP A 268 15.99 11.94 14.38
CA ASP A 268 15.85 11.43 15.74
C ASP A 268 14.36 11.11 15.95
N GLY A 269 14.00 9.87 15.59
CA GLY A 269 12.61 9.47 15.43
C GLY A 269 11.87 10.36 14.42
N GLY A 270 10.63 10.74 14.75
CA GLY A 270 9.82 11.65 13.93
C GLY A 270 10.34 13.08 13.82
N THR A 271 11.55 13.41 14.29
CA THR A 271 12.11 14.77 14.20
C THR A 271 13.29 14.81 13.23
N ALA A 272 13.22 15.67 12.21
CA ALA A 272 14.30 15.96 11.29
C ALA A 272 14.92 17.34 11.58
N THR A 273 16.25 17.39 11.70
CA THR A 273 17.01 18.63 11.82
C THR A 273 17.90 18.83 10.60
N GLY A 274 17.74 19.96 9.91
CA GLY A 274 18.51 20.32 8.71
C GLY A 274 19.28 21.62 8.87
N THR A 275 20.35 21.80 8.09
CA THR A 275 21.22 22.99 8.14
C THR A 275 21.47 23.57 6.74
N GLY A 276 21.92 24.83 6.69
CA GLY A 276 22.38 25.49 5.47
C GLY A 276 21.41 26.49 4.85
N GLY A 277 20.19 26.59 5.38
CA GLY A 277 19.21 27.57 4.91
C GLY A 277 19.49 28.98 5.44
N THR A 278 18.86 29.97 4.83
CA THR A 278 18.66 31.30 5.40
C THR A 278 17.28 31.39 6.05
N GLU A 279 17.20 32.02 7.22
CA GLU A 279 15.94 32.25 7.92
C GLU A 279 15.02 33.17 7.09
N ILE A 280 13.74 32.81 7.01
CA ILE A 280 12.72 33.57 6.28
C ILE A 280 11.64 34.00 7.26
N ALA A 281 11.46 35.32 7.41
CA ALA A 281 10.54 35.88 8.42
C ALA A 281 9.04 35.59 8.15
N SER A 282 8.66 35.29 6.92
CA SER A 282 7.26 35.01 6.54
C SER A 282 7.22 33.97 5.42
N PRO A 283 7.52 32.71 5.75
CA PRO A 283 7.64 31.67 4.75
C PRO A 283 6.28 31.36 4.13
N LYS A 284 6.25 31.02 2.83
CA LYS A 284 5.00 30.76 2.09
C LYS A 284 4.86 29.32 1.65
N THR A 285 5.96 28.68 1.27
CA THR A 285 5.99 27.31 0.78
C THR A 285 6.97 26.47 1.57
N LEU A 286 6.59 25.23 1.85
CA LEU A 286 7.45 24.19 2.35
C LEU A 286 7.58 23.13 1.25
N GLY A 287 8.78 22.61 1.04
CA GLY A 287 9.03 21.52 0.09
C GLY A 287 10.00 20.51 0.67
N CYS A 288 10.07 19.36 0.01
CA CYS A 288 11.04 18.33 0.33
C CYS A 288 11.69 17.78 -0.94
N SER A 289 12.96 17.43 -0.80
CA SER A 289 13.72 16.66 -1.79
C SER A 289 13.74 15.20 -1.34
N ILE A 290 13.46 14.31 -2.27
CA ILE A 290 13.42 12.87 -2.04
C ILE A 290 14.27 12.17 -3.07
N GLN A 291 15.10 11.26 -2.59
CA GLN A 291 15.86 10.36 -3.43
C GLN A 291 15.23 8.98 -3.35
N HIS A 292 14.94 8.34 -4.48
CA HIS A 292 14.45 6.97 -4.49
C HIS A 292 15.35 6.02 -5.28
N ARG A 293 15.35 4.76 -4.84
CA ARG A 293 16.12 3.65 -5.44
C ARG A 293 15.20 2.43 -5.56
N PRO A 294 14.62 2.18 -6.74
CA PRO A 294 13.90 0.93 -6.95
C PRO A 294 14.90 -0.20 -7.11
N GLY A 295 14.58 -1.35 -6.54
CA GLY A 295 15.29 -2.60 -6.71
C GLY A 295 14.52 -3.57 -7.60
N MET A 296 14.98 -4.81 -7.62
CA MET A 296 14.28 -5.92 -8.27
C MET A 296 14.62 -7.22 -7.55
N ASP A 297 13.62 -8.04 -7.27
CA ASP A 297 13.85 -9.41 -6.77
C ASP A 297 12.92 -10.42 -7.45
N PHE A 298 13.31 -11.69 -7.42
CA PHE A 298 12.47 -12.82 -7.75
C PHE A 298 11.96 -13.45 -6.47
N GLN A 299 10.65 -13.53 -6.33
CA GLN A 299 10.03 -14.11 -5.16
C GLN A 299 9.66 -15.57 -5.38
N PHE A 300 9.97 -16.41 -4.40
CA PHE A 300 9.47 -17.76 -4.30
C PHE A 300 8.78 -17.94 -2.95
N GLY A 301 7.57 -18.48 -2.98
CA GLY A 301 6.74 -18.54 -1.79
C GLY A 301 5.79 -19.72 -1.77
N VAL A 302 5.01 -19.77 -0.70
CA VAL A 302 3.89 -20.68 -0.55
C VAL A 302 2.64 -19.88 -0.18
N TRP A 303 1.51 -20.33 -0.69
CA TRP A 303 0.22 -19.72 -0.40
C TRP A 303 -0.81 -20.81 -0.10
N ALA A 304 -1.81 -20.45 0.69
CA ALA A 304 -2.99 -21.25 0.95
C ALA A 304 -4.19 -20.33 1.09
N GLN A 305 -5.33 -20.71 0.54
CA GLN A 305 -6.56 -19.92 0.55
C GLN A 305 -7.74 -20.86 0.70
N VAL A 306 -8.67 -20.52 1.59
CA VAL A 306 -9.98 -21.14 1.69
C VAL A 306 -11.01 -20.05 1.50
N TYR A 307 -11.97 -20.26 0.62
CA TYR A 307 -13.12 -19.38 0.50
C TYR A 307 -14.42 -20.15 0.68
N ALA A 308 -15.45 -19.47 1.18
CA ALA A 308 -16.80 -19.98 1.37
C ALA A 308 -17.80 -18.94 0.87
N LEU A 309 -18.88 -19.42 0.23
CA LEU A 309 -19.94 -18.57 -0.35
C LEU A 309 -19.44 -17.51 -1.36
N LYS A 310 -18.19 -17.62 -1.85
CA LYS A 310 -17.47 -16.59 -2.62
C LYS A 310 -17.38 -15.21 -1.94
N LEU A 311 -17.70 -15.12 -0.66
CA LEU A 311 -17.77 -13.86 0.10
C LEU A 311 -16.83 -13.86 1.30
N PHE A 312 -16.54 -15.03 1.86
CA PHE A 312 -15.64 -15.20 2.98
C PHE A 312 -14.39 -15.87 2.48
N GLU A 313 -13.29 -15.14 2.53
CA GLU A 313 -11.98 -15.62 2.13
C GLU A 313 -11.05 -15.54 3.33
N ILE A 314 -10.33 -16.63 3.59
CA ILE A 314 -9.24 -16.68 4.55
C ILE A 314 -8.05 -17.26 3.81
N GLY A 315 -6.97 -16.48 3.71
CA GLY A 315 -5.76 -16.87 3.02
C GLY A 315 -4.52 -16.56 3.84
N PHE A 316 -3.45 -17.22 3.46
CA PHE A 316 -2.09 -17.00 3.91
C PHE A 316 -1.18 -17.05 2.69
N SER A 317 -0.20 -16.15 2.65
CA SER A 317 0.75 -16.02 1.57
C SER A 317 2.07 -15.57 2.18
N GLU A 318 3.12 -16.34 1.96
CA GLU A 318 4.48 -15.96 2.33
C GLU A 318 5.37 -16.14 1.11
N ALA A 319 6.29 -15.21 0.92
CA ALA A 319 7.28 -15.27 -0.15
C ALA A 319 8.63 -14.83 0.39
N VAL A 320 9.69 -15.38 -0.21
CA VAL A 320 11.07 -15.04 0.10
C VAL A 320 11.75 -14.50 -1.16
N ASP A 321 12.54 -13.46 -0.97
CA ASP A 321 13.35 -12.80 -1.99
C ASP A 321 14.60 -13.64 -2.33
N MET A 322 14.64 -14.15 -3.56
CA MET A 322 15.66 -15.11 -3.98
C MET A 322 17.00 -14.45 -4.26
N LEU A 323 17.02 -13.24 -4.82
CA LEU A 323 18.27 -12.52 -5.07
C LEU A 323 18.86 -12.06 -3.74
N GLN A 324 18.04 -11.54 -2.83
CA GLN A 324 18.48 -11.18 -1.48
C GLN A 324 19.05 -12.38 -0.70
N LEU A 325 18.44 -13.56 -0.78
CA LEU A 325 19.01 -14.79 -0.20
C LEU A 325 20.38 -15.15 -0.79
N LEU A 326 20.61 -14.83 -2.06
CA LEU A 326 21.90 -15.01 -2.73
C LEU A 326 22.88 -13.86 -2.46
N GLY A 327 22.47 -12.86 -1.68
CA GLY A 327 23.26 -11.66 -1.40
C GLY A 327 23.34 -10.70 -2.60
N ILE A 328 22.43 -10.81 -3.57
CA ILE A 328 22.39 -9.99 -4.78
C ILE A 328 21.23 -9.00 -4.63
N GLU A 329 21.54 -7.71 -4.57
CA GLU A 329 20.51 -6.66 -4.55
C GLU A 329 20.71 -5.73 -5.75
N PRO A 330 20.03 -5.96 -6.88
CA PRO A 330 20.07 -5.02 -7.99
C PRO A 330 19.27 -3.77 -7.60
N LYS A 331 19.92 -2.61 -7.63
CA LYS A 331 19.30 -1.30 -7.39
C LYS A 331 19.51 -0.40 -8.60
N PHE A 332 18.49 0.37 -8.93
CA PHE A 332 18.53 1.40 -9.96
C PHE A 332 18.51 2.78 -9.30
N GLY A 333 19.01 3.80 -10.01
CA GLY A 333 19.17 5.15 -9.46
C GLY A 333 20.48 5.31 -8.67
N PRO A 334 20.59 6.33 -7.80
CA PRO A 334 19.51 7.12 -7.21
C PRO A 334 18.78 8.05 -8.19
N TYR A 335 17.50 8.32 -7.92
CA TYR A 335 16.69 9.29 -8.65
C TYR A 335 16.18 10.37 -7.70
N ASP A 336 16.42 11.64 -8.03
CA ASP A 336 16.03 12.77 -7.20
C ASP A 336 14.72 13.41 -7.68
N ASN A 337 13.81 13.62 -6.74
CA ASN A 337 12.50 14.22 -6.94
C ASN A 337 12.25 15.32 -5.91
N SER A 338 11.34 16.24 -6.20
CA SER A 338 10.94 17.27 -5.24
C SER A 338 9.45 17.59 -5.31
N VAL A 339 8.86 17.91 -4.15
CA VAL A 339 7.48 18.42 -4.03
C VAL A 339 7.46 19.68 -3.18
N SER A 340 6.43 20.49 -3.35
CA SER A 340 6.19 21.67 -2.51
C SER A 340 4.70 21.92 -2.28
N SER A 341 4.41 22.42 -1.10
CA SER A 341 3.08 22.74 -0.60
C SER A 341 3.08 24.16 -0.03
N PRO A 342 1.96 24.90 -0.12
CA PRO A 342 1.82 26.12 0.65
C PRO A 342 1.82 25.78 2.14
N ILE A 343 2.47 26.60 2.95
CA ILE A 343 2.54 26.42 4.40
C ILE A 343 1.13 26.47 5.00
N GLY A 344 0.81 25.51 5.86
CA GLY A 344 -0.53 25.34 6.43
C GLY A 344 -1.55 24.70 5.48
N GLY A 345 -1.12 24.25 4.30
CA GLY A 345 -1.95 23.60 3.28
C GLY A 345 -1.44 22.22 2.89
N GLY A 346 -1.86 21.75 1.71
CA GLY A 346 -1.49 20.44 1.19
C GLY A 346 -0.91 20.44 -0.21
N PRO A 347 -0.65 19.25 -0.79
CA PRO A 347 0.10 19.10 -2.03
C PRO A 347 -0.45 19.96 -3.18
N ASN A 348 0.42 20.77 -3.78
CA ASN A 348 0.11 21.39 -5.07
C ASN A 348 0.23 20.31 -6.16
N SER A 349 -0.72 20.25 -7.09
CA SER A 349 -0.71 19.30 -8.23
C SER A 349 0.53 19.41 -9.16
N ALA A 350 1.46 20.34 -8.89
CA ALA A 350 2.68 20.53 -9.66
C ALA A 350 3.82 19.66 -9.08
N VAL A 351 3.85 18.41 -9.51
CA VAL A 351 4.91 17.44 -9.17
C VAL A 351 6.09 17.67 -10.13
N VAL A 352 7.26 18.07 -9.61
CA VAL A 352 8.50 18.18 -10.41
C VAL A 352 9.24 16.85 -10.28
N GLY A 353 8.88 15.90 -11.14
CA GLY A 353 9.55 14.60 -11.22
C GLY A 353 10.90 14.68 -11.92
N ALA A 354 11.80 13.76 -11.57
CA ALA A 354 13.07 13.56 -12.25
C ALA A 354 12.86 13.55 -13.79
N ARG A 355 13.47 14.49 -14.49
CA ARG A 355 13.70 14.33 -15.93
C ARG A 355 14.88 13.39 -16.04
N ALA A 356 14.70 12.25 -16.70
CA ALA A 356 15.82 11.49 -17.22
C ALA A 356 16.58 12.40 -18.21
N PHE A 357 17.55 13.15 -17.71
CA PHE A 357 18.66 13.55 -18.55
C PHE A 357 19.34 12.23 -18.88
N LEU A 358 19.32 11.85 -20.16
CA LEU A 358 20.11 10.75 -20.70
C LEU A 358 21.60 11.13 -20.60
N GLU A 359 22.10 11.35 -19.39
CA GLU A 359 23.52 11.29 -19.09
C GLU A 359 23.87 9.81 -18.88
N GLU A 360 25.08 9.46 -19.28
CA GLU A 360 25.62 8.13 -19.56
C GLU A 360 25.71 7.18 -18.34
N SER A 361 24.99 7.45 -17.25
CA SER A 361 25.21 6.84 -15.94
C SER A 361 23.96 6.35 -15.19
N ASP A 362 22.87 5.96 -15.87
CA ASP A 362 21.84 5.07 -15.28
C ASP A 362 22.44 3.66 -15.06
N ALA A 363 23.50 3.58 -14.27
CA ALA A 363 24.24 2.37 -14.00
C ALA A 363 23.42 1.50 -13.04
N LEU A 364 23.05 0.30 -13.49
CA LEU A 364 22.59 -0.77 -12.61
C LEU A 364 23.67 -1.01 -11.55
N GLU A 365 23.36 -0.74 -10.29
CA GLU A 365 24.24 -1.07 -9.17
C GLU A 365 23.86 -2.47 -8.68
N VAL A 366 24.81 -3.40 -8.72
CA VAL A 366 24.65 -4.73 -8.14
C VAL A 366 25.40 -4.75 -6.83
N ILE A 367 24.67 -4.68 -5.72
CA ILE A 367 25.26 -4.76 -4.39
C ILE A 367 25.40 -6.25 -4.03
N LEU A 368 26.61 -6.65 -3.66
CA LEU A 368 26.90 -7.97 -3.11
C LEU A 368 26.91 -7.87 -1.58
N ALA A 369 25.79 -8.22 -0.96
CA ALA A 369 25.64 -8.29 0.50
C ALA A 369 25.90 -9.73 1.00
N PRO A 370 26.23 -9.92 2.28
CA PRO A 370 26.18 -11.25 2.89
C PRO A 370 24.77 -11.85 2.73
N PRO A 371 24.63 -13.17 2.50
CA PRO A 371 23.34 -13.83 2.40
C PRO A 371 22.45 -13.51 3.61
N ALA A 372 21.21 -13.11 3.37
CA ALA A 372 20.23 -12.98 4.44
C ALA A 372 20.05 -14.34 5.15
N VAL A 373 20.11 -14.34 6.48
CA VAL A 373 19.79 -15.54 7.26
C VAL A 373 18.25 -15.63 7.32
N PRO A 374 17.63 -16.68 6.77
CA PRO A 374 16.18 -16.82 6.84
C PRO A 374 15.74 -16.87 8.31
N ALA A 375 14.73 -16.06 8.64
CA ALA A 375 14.14 -15.96 9.98
C ALA A 375 13.29 -17.19 10.33
#